data_AF-A0A8B8BI04-F1
#
_entry.id   AF-A0A8B8BI04-F1
#
_cell.length_a   1.000
_cell.length_b   1.000
_cell.length_c   1.000
_cell.angle_alpha   90.00
_cell.angle_beta   90.00
_cell.angle_gamma   90.00
#
_symmetry.space_group_name_H-M   'P 1'
#
loop_
_entity.id
_entity.type
_entity.pdbx_description
1 polymer ?
#
loop_
_entity_poly.entity_id
_entity_poly.type
_entity_poly.pdbx_seq_one_letter_code
_entity_poly.pdbx_strand_id
1 'polypeptide(L)'
;MKILFHLILIVGSYSLSFENKTEIHDGSSKVSTVLNEILNRESLVRLSMVQKMQTLMLGAVEAKQRDETLKKNLENIEKELQAIKDGHEKYREENQKVQENLRNDIRQLQEIQAGAIDDLKNIYWNFSLIVNETCKSEQDAQLQKIQSQLQSGLRKEIPGNYAFYAQLTTSTTDNNVIFEHVITNEGSAYNGKTGIFTCKYSGPYAFSWTIATSGHRYTEAELLVNDEVIGSSGTDTRPSSDTADSSTGFVVCNLQIGDKVRVAINGTADGIYSTFSGWRIGENYSSFYAKAISTLNKPSSSLRGFPFQSVVVNNGYVYDSYNGTFTCPTAGLYAFVCTVESRNGNSFPVYFYRGGSKLNDIPIQPDASSGDYVDTSSTLQIFSLSRGDNIYLSSTDSNSAIQAVHSTFSGWRISSTPNISAFMAYSSIDTSSSPMKYNKELLDTTSSFMSPYYKAPEDGVYLFFWNMHANNIRLESFLQVNDTTVGQTIGDATSADYEGSSNLAILRLRKNDRVKITHDGTADEDQTMISGYLLFN
;
A
#
# COMPACT_ATOMS: atom_id res chain seq x y z
N MET A 1 10.07 -107.23 -19.50
CA MET A 1 9.59 -107.89 -20.74
C MET A 1 10.51 -108.98 -21.31
N LYS A 2 11.86 -108.91 -21.27
CA LYS A 2 12.71 -109.93 -21.93
C LYS A 2 12.74 -111.35 -21.29
N ILE A 3 12.34 -111.52 -20.03
CA ILE A 3 12.44 -112.82 -19.32
C ILE A 3 11.18 -113.69 -19.53
N LEU A 4 10.03 -113.10 -19.89
CA LEU A 4 8.76 -113.83 -20.03
C LEU A 4 8.69 -114.70 -21.30
N PHE A 5 9.62 -114.52 -22.24
CA PHE A 5 9.63 -115.21 -23.54
C PHE A 5 10.40 -116.54 -23.56
N HIS A 6 11.12 -116.89 -22.50
CA HIS A 6 12.01 -118.08 -22.48
C HIS A 6 11.43 -119.33 -21.80
N LEU A 7 10.26 -119.25 -21.18
CA LEU A 7 9.59 -120.41 -20.55
C LEU A 7 8.48 -121.05 -21.41
N ILE A 8 8.28 -120.58 -22.65
CA ILE A 8 7.32 -121.14 -23.61
C ILE A 8 7.96 -122.25 -24.49
N LEU A 9 9.28 -122.48 -24.39
CA LEU A 9 10.06 -123.28 -25.34
C LEU A 9 10.62 -124.62 -24.81
N ILE A 10 10.13 -125.14 -23.68
CA ILE A 10 10.45 -126.51 -23.22
C ILE A 10 9.17 -127.31 -22.94
N VAL A 11 8.41 -127.54 -24.01
CA VAL A 11 7.44 -128.65 -24.11
C VAL A 11 7.85 -129.46 -25.34
N GLY A 12 8.52 -130.60 -25.16
CA GLY A 12 9.09 -131.28 -26.33
C GLY A 12 9.97 -132.51 -26.11
N SER A 13 9.66 -133.42 -25.15
CA SER A 13 10.10 -134.83 -25.22
C SER A 13 9.63 -135.69 -24.02
N TYR A 14 8.34 -136.03 -23.96
CA TYR A 14 7.90 -137.29 -23.35
C TYR A 14 6.87 -137.96 -24.26
N SER A 15 7.34 -138.40 -25.42
CA SER A 15 6.59 -139.34 -26.27
C SER A 15 6.56 -140.70 -25.57
N LEU A 16 5.44 -141.03 -24.94
CA LEU A 16 5.16 -142.39 -24.49
C LEU A 16 4.90 -143.27 -25.72
N SER A 17 5.94 -144.01 -26.13
CA SER A 17 5.83 -145.04 -27.16
C SER A 17 4.81 -146.10 -26.75
N PHE A 18 3.86 -146.37 -27.65
CA PHE A 18 2.96 -147.52 -27.59
C PHE A 18 3.23 -148.39 -28.81
N GLU A 19 4.27 -149.23 -28.73
CA GLU A 19 4.52 -150.31 -29.68
C GLU A 19 4.27 -151.64 -28.99
N ASN A 20 3.27 -152.38 -29.47
CA ASN A 20 2.87 -153.67 -28.90
C ASN A 20 3.99 -154.70 -29.07
N LYS A 21 4.55 -155.16 -27.95
CA LYS A 21 5.08 -156.53 -27.90
C LYS A 21 3.90 -157.50 -27.81
N THR A 22 3.73 -158.27 -28.88
CA THR A 22 3.39 -159.71 -28.86
C THR A 22 2.56 -160.22 -27.67
N GLU A 23 1.32 -160.64 -27.95
CA GLU A 23 0.64 -161.71 -27.21
C GLU A 23 1.57 -162.95 -27.12
N ILE A 24 1.46 -163.87 -26.15
CA ILE A 24 0.32 -164.44 -25.42
C ILE A 24 0.83 -164.77 -23.99
N HIS A 25 0.17 -164.57 -22.83
CA HIS A 25 -1.07 -163.96 -22.32
C HIS A 25 -0.82 -163.74 -20.80
N ASP A 26 -1.53 -162.93 -19.99
CA ASP A 26 -2.47 -161.81 -20.17
C ASP A 26 -2.58 -161.08 -18.78
N GLY A 27 -3.46 -160.09 -18.61
CA GLY A 27 -3.98 -159.64 -17.31
C GLY A 27 -3.39 -158.35 -16.76
N SER A 28 -2.33 -157.83 -17.37
CA SER A 28 -1.55 -156.66 -16.91
C SER A 28 -2.27 -155.29 -17.06
N SER A 29 -3.45 -155.23 -17.69
CA SER A 29 -4.02 -153.98 -18.23
C SER A 29 -4.62 -153.01 -17.20
N LYS A 30 -5.15 -153.50 -16.07
CA LYS A 30 -5.93 -152.65 -15.12
C LYS A 30 -5.09 -151.61 -14.37
N VAL A 31 -3.84 -151.92 -14.04
CA VAL A 31 -2.98 -151.02 -13.26
C VAL A 31 -2.49 -149.83 -14.10
N SER A 32 -2.16 -150.07 -15.37
CA SER A 32 -1.71 -149.03 -16.32
C SER A 32 -2.78 -147.94 -16.55
N THR A 33 -4.05 -148.35 -16.67
CA THR A 33 -5.17 -147.43 -16.93
C THR A 33 -5.38 -146.44 -15.77
N VAL A 34 -5.38 -146.94 -14.53
CA VAL A 34 -5.56 -146.11 -13.33
C VAL A 34 -4.38 -145.14 -13.13
N LEU A 35 -3.15 -145.59 -13.42
CA LEU A 35 -1.96 -144.74 -13.30
C LEU A 35 -2.01 -143.55 -14.28
N ASN A 36 -2.47 -143.78 -15.51
CA ASN A 36 -2.65 -142.73 -16.51
C ASN A 36 -3.75 -141.73 -16.14
N GLU A 37 -4.87 -142.17 -15.54
CA GLU A 37 -5.88 -141.24 -15.01
C GLU A 37 -5.33 -140.35 -13.88
N ILE A 38 -4.53 -140.91 -12.98
CA ILE A 38 -3.89 -140.16 -11.89
C ILE A 38 -2.92 -139.12 -12.47
N LEU A 39 -2.05 -139.52 -13.41
CA LEU A 39 -1.11 -138.62 -14.10
C LEU A 39 -1.82 -137.48 -14.85
N ASN A 40 -2.94 -137.75 -15.53
CA ASN A 40 -3.73 -136.72 -16.20
C ASN A 40 -4.41 -135.76 -15.21
N ARG A 41 -4.99 -136.28 -14.11
CA ARG A 41 -5.59 -135.42 -13.06
C ARG A 41 -4.52 -134.57 -12.38
N GLU A 42 -3.35 -135.12 -12.07
CA GLU A 42 -2.23 -134.37 -11.52
C GLU A 42 -1.75 -133.28 -12.48
N SER A 43 -1.64 -133.59 -13.78
CA SER A 43 -1.25 -132.63 -14.82
C SER A 43 -2.25 -131.47 -14.95
N LEU A 44 -3.56 -131.76 -14.90
CA LEU A 44 -4.62 -130.74 -14.88
C LEU A 44 -4.58 -129.88 -13.61
N VAL A 45 -4.35 -130.48 -12.44
CA VAL A 45 -4.20 -129.74 -11.18
C VAL A 45 -2.99 -128.82 -11.25
N ARG A 46 -1.82 -129.33 -11.68
CA ARG A 46 -0.59 -128.55 -11.90
C ARG A 46 -0.83 -127.40 -12.88
N LEU A 47 -1.51 -127.63 -14.00
CA LEU A 47 -1.84 -126.59 -14.98
C LEU A 47 -2.71 -125.49 -14.38
N SER A 48 -3.76 -125.85 -13.62
CA SER A 48 -4.64 -124.88 -12.94
C SER A 48 -3.91 -124.09 -11.84
N MET A 49 -2.97 -124.71 -11.14
CA MET A 49 -2.13 -124.05 -10.14
C MET A 49 -1.18 -123.06 -10.82
N VAL A 50 -0.53 -123.44 -11.93
CA VAL A 50 0.34 -122.55 -12.70
C VAL A 50 -0.43 -121.36 -13.27
N GLN A 51 -1.65 -121.56 -13.79
CA GLN A 51 -2.52 -120.47 -14.26
C GLN A 51 -2.93 -119.52 -13.12
N LYS A 52 -3.37 -120.05 -11.97
CA LYS A 52 -3.67 -119.22 -10.77
C LYS A 52 -2.44 -118.46 -10.28
N MET A 53 -1.27 -119.10 -10.28
CA MET A 53 0.00 -118.51 -9.88
C MET A 53 0.45 -117.41 -10.85
N GLN A 54 0.26 -117.58 -12.17
CA GLN A 54 0.48 -116.51 -13.16
C GLN A 54 -0.47 -115.32 -12.95
N THR A 55 -1.75 -115.59 -12.67
CA THR A 55 -2.75 -114.53 -12.41
C THR A 55 -2.40 -113.74 -11.14
N LEU A 56 -2.01 -114.44 -10.06
CA LEU A 56 -1.54 -113.85 -8.81
C LEU A 56 -0.25 -113.04 -8.99
N MET A 57 0.72 -113.55 -9.76
CA MET A 57 1.96 -112.82 -10.05
C MET A 57 1.69 -111.55 -10.89
N LEU A 58 0.77 -111.61 -11.86
CA LEU A 58 0.40 -110.44 -12.66
C LEU A 58 -0.24 -109.35 -11.78
N GLY A 59 -1.22 -109.73 -10.95
CA GLY A 59 -1.86 -108.81 -10.00
C GLY A 59 -0.87 -108.23 -8.97
N ALA A 60 0.13 -109.01 -8.53
CA ALA A 60 1.19 -108.52 -7.64
C ALA A 60 2.13 -107.51 -8.33
N VAL A 61 2.42 -107.69 -9.62
CA VAL A 61 3.21 -106.72 -10.41
C VAL A 61 2.42 -105.43 -10.64
N GLU A 62 1.13 -105.52 -10.97
CA GLU A 62 0.25 -104.34 -11.12
C GLU A 62 0.08 -103.58 -9.79
N ALA A 63 -0.09 -104.29 -8.67
CA ALA A 63 -0.15 -103.69 -7.34
C ALA A 63 1.15 -102.94 -7.01
N LYS A 64 2.32 -103.54 -7.30
CA LYS A 64 3.62 -102.89 -7.08
C LYS A 64 3.82 -101.66 -7.97
N GLN A 65 3.40 -101.70 -9.24
CA GLN A 65 3.44 -100.52 -10.12
C GLN A 65 2.52 -99.39 -9.64
N ARG A 66 1.34 -99.72 -9.09
CA ARG A 66 0.48 -98.73 -8.42
C ARG A 66 1.16 -98.12 -7.19
N ASP A 67 1.80 -98.94 -6.35
CA ASP A 67 2.49 -98.48 -5.14
C ASP A 67 3.66 -97.54 -5.47
N GLU A 68 4.50 -97.89 -6.44
CA GLU A 68 5.58 -97.03 -6.95
C GLU A 68 5.04 -95.71 -7.54
N THR A 69 3.89 -95.75 -8.22
CA THR A 69 3.22 -94.55 -8.75
C THR A 69 2.64 -93.66 -7.65
N LEU A 70 1.97 -94.27 -6.65
CA LEU A 70 1.42 -93.57 -5.50
C LEU A 70 2.51 -92.89 -4.68
N LYS A 71 3.63 -93.58 -4.45
CA LYS A 71 4.80 -93.01 -3.77
C LYS A 71 5.35 -91.79 -4.50
N LYS A 72 5.52 -91.87 -5.82
CA LYS A 72 5.98 -90.73 -6.63
C LYS A 72 5.00 -89.54 -6.59
N ASN A 73 3.69 -89.82 -6.58
CA ASN A 73 2.68 -88.77 -6.44
C ASN A 73 2.73 -88.12 -5.05
N LEU A 74 2.94 -88.91 -3.99
CA LEU A 74 3.12 -88.39 -2.63
C LEU A 74 4.35 -87.47 -2.52
N GLU A 75 5.50 -87.91 -3.04
CA GLU A 75 6.74 -87.11 -3.07
C GLU A 75 6.59 -85.79 -3.88
N ASN A 76 5.73 -85.76 -4.89
CA ASN A 76 5.40 -84.54 -5.63
C ASN A 76 4.47 -83.63 -4.83
N ILE A 77 3.41 -84.18 -4.23
CA ILE A 77 2.46 -83.44 -3.37
C ILE A 77 3.20 -82.79 -2.19
N GLU A 78 4.13 -83.51 -1.55
CA GLU A 78 4.95 -82.97 -0.45
C GLU A 78 5.80 -81.76 -0.90
N LYS A 79 6.39 -81.81 -2.10
CA LYS A 79 7.16 -80.68 -2.67
C LYS A 79 6.28 -79.48 -3.00
N GLU A 80 5.10 -79.71 -3.58
CA GLU A 80 4.13 -78.64 -3.84
C GLU A 80 3.63 -78.01 -2.54
N LEU A 81 3.33 -78.82 -1.52
CA LEU A 81 2.95 -78.35 -0.19
C LEU A 81 4.04 -77.50 0.47
N GLN A 82 5.31 -77.88 0.33
CA GLN A 82 6.41 -77.08 0.86
C GLN A 82 6.57 -75.76 0.10
N ALA A 83 6.53 -75.78 -1.24
CA ALA A 83 6.58 -74.56 -2.04
C ALA A 83 5.42 -73.59 -1.74
N ILE A 84 4.22 -74.11 -1.47
CA ILE A 84 3.06 -73.32 -1.03
C ILE A 84 3.29 -72.71 0.36
N LYS A 85 3.87 -73.45 1.32
CA LYS A 85 4.23 -72.92 2.65
C LYS A 85 5.26 -71.80 2.55
N ASP A 86 6.35 -72.03 1.82
CA ASP A 86 7.44 -71.05 1.65
C ASP A 86 6.90 -69.77 0.99
N GLY A 87 6.03 -69.92 -0.02
CA GLY A 87 5.33 -68.80 -0.66
C GLY A 87 4.40 -68.04 0.30
N HIS A 88 3.63 -68.75 1.13
CA HIS A 88 2.73 -68.14 2.11
C HIS A 88 3.49 -67.41 3.24
N GLU A 89 4.63 -67.95 3.69
CA GLU A 89 5.53 -67.30 4.66
C GLU A 89 6.04 -65.96 4.07
N LYS A 90 6.53 -65.97 2.83
CA LYS A 90 6.96 -64.76 2.13
C LYS A 90 5.82 -63.74 1.95
N TYR A 91 4.63 -64.17 1.55
CA TYR A 91 3.45 -63.28 1.46
C TYR A 91 3.07 -62.69 2.83
N ARG A 92 3.27 -63.43 3.93
CA ARG A 92 3.04 -62.91 5.29
C ARG A 92 4.05 -61.82 5.65
N GLU A 93 5.34 -62.02 5.35
CA GLU A 93 6.39 -61.02 5.58
C GLU A 93 6.15 -59.73 4.77
N GLU A 94 5.82 -59.86 3.49
CA GLU A 94 5.49 -58.71 2.62
C GLU A 94 4.26 -57.95 3.14
N ASN A 95 3.20 -58.66 3.57
CA ASN A 95 2.03 -58.02 4.19
C ASN A 95 2.37 -57.31 5.51
N GLN A 96 3.22 -57.89 6.37
CA GLN A 96 3.67 -57.23 7.60
C GLN A 96 4.41 -55.92 7.30
N LYS A 97 5.29 -55.93 6.28
CA LYS A 97 6.02 -54.73 5.86
C LYS A 97 5.09 -53.65 5.30
N VAL A 98 4.07 -54.01 4.52
CA VAL A 98 3.05 -53.08 4.03
C VAL A 98 2.23 -52.47 5.16
N GLN A 99 1.83 -53.27 6.16
CA GLN A 99 1.10 -52.79 7.34
C GLN A 99 1.92 -51.79 8.17
N GLU A 100 3.23 -52.03 8.33
CA GLU A 100 4.12 -51.13 9.06
C GLU A 100 4.37 -49.82 8.30
N ASN A 101 4.57 -49.87 6.98
CA ASN A 101 4.64 -48.66 6.15
C ASN A 101 3.36 -47.83 6.28
N LEU A 102 2.18 -48.46 6.13
CA LEU A 102 0.89 -47.79 6.24
C LEU A 102 0.68 -47.11 7.61
N ARG A 103 1.15 -47.73 8.71
CA ARG A 103 1.13 -47.10 10.04
C ARG A 103 1.99 -45.85 10.11
N ASN A 104 3.19 -45.89 9.52
CA ASN A 104 4.11 -44.76 9.50
C ASN A 104 3.55 -43.60 8.66
N ASP A 105 2.96 -43.90 7.49
CA ASP A 105 2.29 -42.92 6.64
C ASP A 105 1.10 -42.25 7.36
N ILE A 106 0.26 -43.04 8.05
CA ILE A 106 -0.86 -42.52 8.85
C ILE A 106 -0.36 -41.59 9.96
N ARG A 107 0.75 -41.93 10.64
CA ARG A 107 1.33 -41.07 11.68
C ARG A 107 1.83 -39.75 11.11
N GLN A 108 2.54 -39.77 9.98
CA GLN A 108 2.99 -38.54 9.32
C GLN A 108 1.83 -37.64 8.89
N LEU A 109 0.75 -38.23 8.35
CA LEU A 109 -0.46 -37.48 7.99
C LEU A 109 -1.13 -36.83 9.22
N GLN A 110 -1.13 -37.51 10.37
CA GLN A 110 -1.64 -36.96 11.62
C GLN A 110 -0.77 -35.80 12.14
N GLU A 111 0.56 -35.90 12.05
CA GLU A 111 1.49 -34.84 12.42
C GLU A 111 1.33 -33.59 11.52
N ILE A 112 1.22 -33.78 10.21
CA ILE A 112 0.94 -32.70 9.24
C ILE A 112 -0.43 -32.05 9.52
N GLN A 113 -1.46 -32.86 9.79
CA GLN A 113 -2.79 -32.35 10.11
C GLN A 113 -2.80 -31.51 11.38
N ALA A 114 -2.07 -31.92 12.42
CA ALA A 114 -1.95 -31.16 13.66
C ALA A 114 -1.27 -29.80 13.45
N GLY A 115 -0.16 -29.75 12.71
CA GLY A 115 0.52 -28.50 12.37
C GLY A 115 -0.37 -27.53 11.59
N ALA A 116 -1.04 -28.01 10.54
CA ALA A 116 -1.95 -27.20 9.73
C ALA A 116 -3.14 -26.64 10.53
N ILE A 117 -3.62 -27.38 11.54
CA ILE A 117 -4.68 -26.91 12.45
C ILE A 117 -4.18 -25.77 13.34
N ASP A 118 -2.95 -25.83 13.85
CA ASP A 118 -2.39 -24.76 14.69
C ASP A 118 -2.03 -23.51 13.88
N ASP A 119 -1.52 -23.66 12.65
CA ASP A 119 -1.33 -22.54 11.72
C ASP A 119 -2.65 -21.82 11.41
N LEU A 120 -3.74 -22.57 11.16
CA LEU A 120 -5.08 -22.01 10.95
C LEU A 120 -5.60 -21.25 12.18
N LYS A 121 -5.34 -21.72 13.40
CA LYS A 121 -5.69 -20.99 14.64
C LYS A 121 -4.92 -19.68 14.75
N ASN A 122 -3.61 -19.69 14.45
CA ASN A 122 -2.76 -18.50 14.50
C ASN A 122 -3.22 -17.44 13.47
N ILE A 123 -3.54 -17.88 12.24
CA ILE A 123 -4.10 -17.00 11.20
C ILE A 123 -5.44 -16.40 11.66
N TYR A 124 -6.36 -17.22 12.20
CA TYR A 124 -7.64 -16.75 12.71
C TYR A 124 -7.48 -15.73 13.85
N TRP A 125 -6.56 -15.98 14.78
CA TRP A 125 -6.34 -15.09 15.93
C TRP A 125 -5.74 -13.74 15.50
N ASN A 126 -4.74 -13.76 14.61
CA ASN A 126 -4.17 -12.55 14.03
C ASN A 126 -5.19 -11.75 13.21
N PHE A 127 -6.01 -12.42 12.40
CA PHE A 127 -7.09 -11.77 11.65
C PHE A 127 -8.12 -11.13 12.60
N SER A 128 -8.51 -11.83 13.67
CA SER A 128 -9.43 -11.30 14.68
C SER A 128 -8.86 -10.10 15.45
N LEU A 129 -7.55 -10.04 15.67
CA LEU A 129 -6.88 -8.87 16.25
C LEU A 129 -6.95 -7.67 15.30
N ILE A 130 -6.50 -7.85 14.06
CA ILE A 130 -6.47 -6.78 13.05
C ILE A 130 -7.88 -6.21 12.83
N VAL A 131 -8.89 -7.07 12.65
CA VAL A 131 -10.29 -6.63 12.47
C VAL A 131 -10.81 -5.84 13.68
N ASN A 132 -10.47 -6.25 14.90
CA ASN A 132 -10.87 -5.52 16.11
C ASN A 132 -10.16 -4.15 16.22
N GLU A 133 -8.88 -4.07 15.86
CA GLU A 133 -8.12 -2.81 15.87
C GLU A 133 -8.63 -1.84 14.80
N THR A 134 -8.87 -2.30 13.57
CA THR A 134 -9.42 -1.48 12.48
C THR A 134 -10.84 -1.02 12.78
N CYS A 135 -11.73 -1.91 13.23
CA CYS A 135 -13.11 -1.53 13.56
C CYS A 135 -13.17 -0.53 14.73
N LYS A 136 -12.23 -0.61 15.67
CA LYS A 136 -12.11 0.37 16.76
C LYS A 136 -11.59 1.73 16.28
N SER A 137 -10.59 1.77 15.40
CA SER A 137 -10.08 3.05 14.86
C SER A 137 -11.12 3.75 13.99
N GLU A 138 -11.90 3.01 13.20
CA GLU A 138 -13.05 3.54 12.46
C GLU A 138 -14.12 4.12 13.39
N GLN A 139 -14.46 3.41 14.48
CA GLN A 139 -15.42 3.89 15.48
C GLN A 139 -14.93 5.16 16.19
N ASP A 140 -13.66 5.22 16.60
CA ASP A 140 -13.08 6.38 17.27
C ASP A 140 -13.05 7.61 16.32
N ALA A 141 -12.68 7.43 15.05
CA ALA A 141 -12.72 8.48 14.04
C ALA A 141 -14.16 8.98 13.76
N GLN A 142 -15.13 8.06 13.70
CA GLN A 142 -16.54 8.42 13.51
C GLN A 142 -17.11 9.14 14.73
N LEU A 143 -16.69 8.75 15.95
CA LEU A 143 -17.08 9.41 17.19
C LEU A 143 -16.52 10.84 17.27
N GLN A 144 -15.25 11.06 16.89
CA GLN A 144 -14.66 12.39 16.78
C GLN A 144 -15.43 13.27 15.78
N LYS A 145 -15.81 12.72 14.61
CA LYS A 145 -16.59 13.42 13.58
C LYS A 145 -17.99 13.82 14.06
N ILE A 146 -18.65 12.95 14.85
CA ILE A 146 -19.96 13.26 15.46
C ILE A 146 -19.80 14.31 16.58
N GLN A 147 -18.74 14.23 17.38
CA GLN A 147 -18.46 15.21 18.44
C GLN A 147 -18.15 16.60 17.88
N SER A 148 -17.40 16.72 16.78
CA SER A 148 -17.12 18.01 16.14
C SER A 148 -18.39 18.62 15.52
N GLN A 149 -19.24 17.81 14.89
CA GLN A 149 -20.54 18.24 14.37
C GLN A 149 -21.54 18.68 15.46
N LEU A 150 -21.58 17.99 16.60
CA LEU A 150 -22.39 18.41 17.75
C LEU A 150 -21.86 19.71 18.38
N GLN A 151 -20.54 19.89 18.46
CA GLN A 151 -19.92 21.10 18.99
C GLN A 151 -20.11 22.31 18.06
N SER A 152 -20.12 22.14 16.73
CA SER A 152 -20.40 23.22 15.80
C SER A 152 -21.88 23.64 15.81
N GLY A 153 -22.81 22.69 15.88
CA GLY A 153 -24.26 22.97 15.97
C GLY A 153 -24.71 23.65 17.28
N LEU A 154 -23.94 23.51 18.36
CA LEU A 154 -24.22 24.13 19.67
C LEU A 154 -23.48 25.46 19.91
N ARG A 155 -22.49 25.82 19.07
CA ARG A 155 -21.76 27.09 19.24
C ARG A 155 -22.55 28.25 18.65
N LYS A 156 -22.80 29.27 19.49
CA LYS A 156 -23.33 30.56 19.05
C LYS A 156 -22.32 31.22 18.11
N GLU A 157 -22.72 31.54 16.88
CA GLU A 157 -21.87 32.30 15.94
C GLU A 157 -21.42 33.60 16.62
N ILE A 158 -20.12 33.89 16.60
CA ILE A 158 -19.54 35.15 17.06
C ILE A 158 -19.44 36.07 15.82
N PRO A 159 -20.23 37.15 15.72
CA PRO A 159 -20.22 38.00 14.54
C PRO A 159 -18.82 38.58 14.30
N GLY A 160 -18.28 38.34 13.11
CA GLY A 160 -16.95 38.82 12.69
C GLY A 160 -15.82 37.78 12.79
N ASN A 161 -16.04 36.64 13.46
CA ASN A 161 -15.10 35.51 13.49
C ASN A 161 -15.47 34.52 12.38
N TYR A 162 -14.91 34.72 11.19
CA TYR A 162 -15.11 33.85 10.03
C TYR A 162 -13.78 33.27 9.58
N ALA A 163 -13.69 31.95 9.55
CA ALA A 163 -12.55 31.21 9.02
C ALA A 163 -12.97 29.80 8.63
N PHE A 164 -12.52 29.30 7.48
CA PHE A 164 -12.78 27.93 7.06
C PHE A 164 -11.54 27.28 6.47
N TYR A 165 -11.52 25.95 6.53
CA TYR A 165 -10.56 25.08 5.86
C TYR A 165 -11.31 23.84 5.37
N ALA A 166 -11.20 23.58 4.07
CA ALA A 166 -11.80 22.43 3.42
C ALA A 166 -10.80 21.78 2.46
N GLN A 167 -10.98 20.47 2.26
CA GLN A 167 -10.17 19.63 1.38
C GLN A 167 -11.10 18.93 0.38
N LEU A 168 -10.55 18.54 -0.77
CA LEU A 168 -11.16 17.47 -1.55
C LEU A 168 -11.02 16.13 -0.80
N THR A 169 -11.81 15.12 -1.19
CA THR A 169 -11.50 13.70 -0.93
C THR A 169 -11.53 12.84 -2.18
N THR A 170 -12.03 13.38 -3.29
CA THR A 170 -12.06 12.74 -4.60
C THR A 170 -11.49 13.69 -5.64
N SER A 171 -10.51 13.24 -6.44
CA SER A 171 -9.92 14.06 -7.51
C SER A 171 -10.98 14.40 -8.56
N THR A 172 -10.93 15.63 -9.10
CA THR A 172 -11.95 16.14 -10.04
C THR A 172 -11.37 16.88 -11.24
N THR A 173 -12.12 16.86 -12.34
CA THR A 173 -11.94 17.68 -13.55
C THR A 173 -13.04 18.72 -13.73
N ASP A 174 -14.01 18.77 -12.81
CA ASP A 174 -15.13 19.70 -12.91
C ASP A 174 -14.64 21.14 -12.72
N ASN A 175 -15.10 22.05 -13.59
CA ASN A 175 -14.63 23.43 -13.56
C ASN A 175 -14.90 24.12 -12.21
N ASN A 176 -15.95 23.75 -11.46
CA ASN A 176 -16.21 24.29 -10.12
C ASN A 176 -15.77 23.28 -9.05
N VAL A 177 -14.71 23.58 -8.32
CA VAL A 177 -14.16 22.66 -7.31
C VAL A 177 -14.99 22.73 -6.02
N ILE A 178 -15.49 21.58 -5.58
CA ILE A 178 -16.28 21.43 -4.35
C ILE A 178 -15.41 20.72 -3.31
N PHE A 179 -14.66 21.48 -2.51
CA PHE A 179 -13.94 20.93 -1.36
C PHE A 179 -14.96 20.50 -0.30
N GLU A 180 -15.33 19.23 -0.31
CA GLU A 180 -16.44 18.65 0.43
C GLU A 180 -16.08 18.29 1.87
N HIS A 181 -14.81 18.03 2.15
CA HIS A 181 -14.32 17.70 3.47
C HIS A 181 -13.95 18.95 4.26
N VAL A 182 -14.95 19.51 4.93
CA VAL A 182 -14.82 20.73 5.74
C VAL A 182 -14.32 20.40 7.13
N ILE A 183 -13.09 20.83 7.46
CA ILE A 183 -12.42 20.61 8.75
C ILE A 183 -12.75 21.75 9.72
N THR A 184 -12.65 23.00 9.26
CA THR A 184 -12.98 24.21 10.03
C THR A 184 -14.01 25.04 9.26
N ASN A 185 -14.99 25.65 9.93
CA ASN A 185 -16.02 26.49 9.31
C ASN A 185 -16.66 27.46 10.31
N GLU A 186 -15.83 28.33 10.89
CA GLU A 186 -16.26 29.35 11.84
C GLU A 186 -17.20 30.35 11.19
N GLY A 187 -18.33 30.60 11.88
CA GLY A 187 -19.42 31.38 11.32
C GLY A 187 -20.15 30.70 10.15
N SER A 188 -19.93 29.40 9.90
CA SER A 188 -20.67 28.57 8.91
C SER A 188 -20.89 29.27 7.56
N ALA A 189 -19.84 29.88 7.01
CA ALA A 189 -19.90 30.69 5.81
C ALA A 189 -19.50 29.92 4.54
N TYR A 190 -18.74 28.83 4.67
CA TYR A 190 -18.42 27.92 3.57
C TYR A 190 -19.42 26.76 3.47
N ASN A 191 -19.80 26.38 2.25
CA ASN A 191 -20.72 25.28 1.98
C ASN A 191 -20.03 24.15 1.19
N GLY A 192 -19.62 23.09 1.89
CA GLY A 192 -19.00 21.90 1.31
C GLY A 192 -19.90 21.07 0.38
N LYS A 193 -21.18 21.45 0.17
CA LYS A 193 -22.02 20.85 -0.89
C LYS A 193 -21.99 21.62 -2.21
N THR A 194 -21.41 22.83 -2.23
CA THR A 194 -21.40 23.70 -3.41
C THR A 194 -20.04 24.27 -3.77
N GLY A 195 -19.04 24.17 -2.88
CA GLY A 195 -17.71 24.76 -3.09
C GLY A 195 -17.66 26.28 -2.84
N ILE A 196 -18.71 26.85 -2.23
CA ILE A 196 -18.91 28.30 -2.17
C ILE A 196 -18.82 28.79 -0.73
N PHE A 197 -17.93 29.76 -0.50
CA PHE A 197 -17.99 30.67 0.65
C PHE A 197 -18.99 31.79 0.34
N THR A 198 -19.93 32.06 1.24
CA THR A 198 -20.84 33.22 1.14
C THR A 198 -20.55 34.19 2.28
N CYS A 199 -20.20 35.43 1.93
CA CYS A 199 -19.89 36.47 2.89
C CYS A 199 -21.10 36.80 3.77
N LYS A 200 -20.96 36.59 5.08
CA LYS A 200 -21.98 36.94 6.10
C LYS A 200 -21.74 38.30 6.78
N TYR A 201 -20.60 38.94 6.55
CA TYR A 201 -20.24 40.22 7.17
C TYR A 201 -19.24 40.99 6.30
N SER A 202 -19.56 42.22 5.89
CA SER A 202 -18.69 43.01 5.00
C SER A 202 -17.31 43.32 5.60
N GLY A 203 -16.27 43.31 4.78
CA GLY A 203 -14.92 43.69 5.19
C GLY A 203 -13.81 43.00 4.41
N PRO A 204 -12.55 43.16 4.84
CA PRO A 204 -11.41 42.50 4.22
C PRO A 204 -11.36 41.00 4.58
N TYR A 205 -11.10 40.17 3.58
CA TYR A 205 -10.89 38.73 3.72
C TYR A 205 -9.62 38.32 2.99
N ALA A 206 -8.93 37.32 3.53
CA ALA A 206 -7.87 36.59 2.84
C ALA A 206 -8.37 35.19 2.48
N PHE A 207 -7.94 34.71 1.32
CA PHE A 207 -8.20 33.36 0.83
C PHE A 207 -6.90 32.75 0.33
N SER A 208 -6.79 31.43 0.47
CA SER A 208 -5.72 30.63 -0.10
C SER A 208 -6.28 29.32 -0.60
N TRP A 209 -5.84 28.88 -1.78
CA TRP A 209 -6.21 27.61 -2.37
C TRP A 209 -4.92 26.89 -2.77
N THR A 210 -4.85 25.60 -2.50
CA THR A 210 -3.80 24.73 -3.02
C THR A 210 -4.46 23.78 -4.01
N ILE A 211 -3.94 23.69 -5.23
CA ILE A 211 -4.38 22.71 -6.23
C ILE A 211 -3.18 21.87 -6.60
N ALA A 212 -3.31 20.56 -6.39
CA ALA A 212 -2.36 19.59 -6.89
C ALA A 212 -2.89 18.92 -8.16
N THR A 213 -1.98 18.56 -9.07
CA THR A 213 -2.30 17.84 -10.31
C THR A 213 -1.35 16.65 -10.48
N SER A 214 -1.70 15.72 -11.36
CA SER A 214 -0.93 14.49 -11.61
C SER A 214 -1.17 13.94 -13.01
N GLY A 215 -0.28 13.05 -13.46
CA GLY A 215 -0.43 12.34 -14.73
C GLY A 215 -0.20 13.19 -15.98
N HIS A 216 0.86 14.00 -15.97
CA HIS A 216 1.35 14.82 -17.08
C HIS A 216 0.36 15.87 -17.60
N ARG A 217 -0.12 16.70 -16.67
CA ARG A 217 -1.14 17.73 -16.89
C ARG A 217 -0.68 19.08 -16.37
N TYR A 218 -1.10 20.11 -17.07
CA TYR A 218 -1.15 21.47 -16.55
C TYR A 218 -2.55 21.75 -16.01
N THR A 219 -2.65 22.36 -14.83
CA THR A 219 -3.91 22.85 -14.26
C THR A 219 -3.80 24.33 -13.95
N GLU A 220 -4.65 25.13 -14.59
CA GLU A 220 -4.93 26.50 -14.14
C GLU A 220 -6.02 26.46 -13.07
N ALA A 221 -5.84 27.24 -11.99
CA ALA A 221 -6.83 27.44 -10.95
C ALA A 221 -7.11 28.94 -10.76
N GLU A 222 -8.38 29.31 -10.66
CA GLU A 222 -8.83 30.69 -10.49
C GLU A 222 -9.67 30.83 -9.21
N LEU A 223 -9.41 31.85 -8.40
CA LEU A 223 -10.31 32.26 -7.32
C LEU A 223 -11.23 33.38 -7.82
N LEU A 224 -12.54 33.10 -7.79
CA LEU A 224 -13.57 34.01 -8.27
C LEU A 224 -14.38 34.61 -7.13
N VAL A 225 -14.68 35.90 -7.23
CA VAL A 225 -15.65 36.60 -6.39
C VAL A 225 -16.82 37.02 -7.28
N ASN A 226 -18.02 36.53 -6.99
CA ASN A 226 -19.23 36.78 -7.81
C ASN A 226 -19.02 36.49 -9.33
N ASP A 227 -18.28 35.41 -9.63
CA ASP A 227 -17.89 34.99 -10.98
C ASP A 227 -16.90 35.92 -11.72
N GLU A 228 -16.32 36.92 -11.04
CA GLU A 228 -15.15 37.68 -11.51
C GLU A 228 -13.85 37.06 -10.97
N VAL A 229 -12.86 36.81 -11.84
CA VAL A 229 -11.56 36.23 -11.47
C VAL A 229 -10.69 37.28 -10.74
N ILE A 230 -10.40 37.03 -9.47
CA ILE A 230 -9.60 37.95 -8.65
C ILE A 230 -8.12 37.53 -8.61
N GLY A 231 -7.81 36.25 -8.59
CA GLY A 231 -6.44 35.72 -8.67
C GLY A 231 -6.39 34.32 -9.26
N SER A 232 -5.22 33.87 -9.70
CA SER A 232 -5.02 32.54 -10.25
C SER A 232 -3.67 31.92 -9.84
N SER A 233 -3.55 30.61 -9.99
CA SER A 233 -2.32 29.82 -9.85
C SER A 233 -2.26 28.74 -10.93
N GLY A 234 -1.06 28.28 -11.27
CA GLY A 234 -0.84 27.20 -12.22
C GLY A 234 0.13 26.17 -11.65
N THR A 235 -0.15 24.89 -11.87
CA THR A 235 0.73 23.75 -11.52
C THR A 235 0.93 22.90 -12.77
N ASP A 236 2.16 22.40 -12.97
CA ASP A 236 2.55 21.66 -14.16
C ASP A 236 3.20 20.33 -13.77
N THR A 237 2.75 19.25 -14.39
CA THR A 237 3.37 17.91 -14.26
C THR A 237 3.77 17.33 -15.61
N ARG A 238 3.73 18.15 -16.67
CA ARG A 238 3.97 17.70 -18.05
C ARG A 238 5.37 17.11 -18.33
N PRO A 239 6.46 17.38 -17.58
CA PRO A 239 7.68 16.62 -17.73
C PRO A 239 7.46 15.12 -17.48
N SER A 240 8.27 14.28 -18.12
CA SER A 240 7.96 12.85 -18.26
C SER A 240 8.20 11.99 -17.01
N SER A 241 8.83 12.53 -15.97
CA SER A 241 9.10 11.83 -14.70
C SER A 241 8.10 12.18 -13.61
N ASP A 242 7.47 13.36 -13.66
CA ASP A 242 6.79 13.93 -12.50
C ASP A 242 5.44 13.27 -12.29
N THR A 243 5.23 12.83 -11.05
CA THR A 243 4.06 12.05 -10.66
C THR A 243 2.93 12.94 -10.14
N ALA A 244 3.27 14.00 -9.40
CA ALA A 244 2.35 15.03 -8.92
C ALA A 244 3.09 16.33 -8.54
N ASP A 245 2.44 17.47 -8.77
CA ASP A 245 2.91 18.80 -8.34
C ASP A 245 1.73 19.58 -7.72
N SER A 246 2.00 20.66 -6.96
CA SER A 246 0.98 21.52 -6.37
C SER A 246 1.34 23.02 -6.29
N SER A 247 0.41 23.86 -6.74
CA SER A 247 0.50 25.32 -6.61
C SER A 247 -0.42 25.84 -5.51
N THR A 248 0.06 26.80 -4.71
CA THR A 248 -0.76 27.53 -3.73
C THR A 248 -0.92 28.98 -4.14
N GLY A 249 -2.16 29.44 -4.31
CA GLY A 249 -2.50 30.84 -4.55
C GLY A 249 -2.94 31.59 -3.29
N PHE A 250 -2.88 32.92 -3.36
CA PHE A 250 -3.37 33.83 -2.32
C PHE A 250 -4.14 35.02 -2.92
N VAL A 251 -5.21 35.45 -2.25
CA VAL A 251 -5.97 36.67 -2.55
C VAL A 251 -6.31 37.40 -1.26
N VAL A 252 -6.23 38.74 -1.27
CA VAL A 252 -6.94 39.60 -0.32
C VAL A 252 -7.99 40.42 -1.07
N CYS A 253 -9.25 40.35 -0.62
CA CYS A 253 -10.36 41.07 -1.23
C CYS A 253 -11.25 41.73 -0.17
N ASN A 254 -11.96 42.80 -0.54
CA ASN A 254 -13.00 43.40 0.29
C ASN A 254 -14.36 42.86 -0.15
N LEU A 255 -15.04 42.11 0.71
CA LEU A 255 -16.34 41.51 0.42
C LEU A 255 -17.49 42.30 1.05
N GLN A 256 -18.67 42.21 0.43
CA GLN A 256 -19.96 42.62 0.96
C GLN A 256 -20.82 41.43 1.35
N ILE A 257 -21.78 41.63 2.26
CA ILE A 257 -22.75 40.60 2.65
C ILE A 257 -23.47 40.07 1.41
N GLY A 258 -23.41 38.75 1.20
CA GLY A 258 -23.98 38.05 0.06
C GLY A 258 -22.98 37.71 -1.06
N ASP A 259 -21.78 38.31 -1.07
CA ASP A 259 -20.74 37.98 -2.05
C ASP A 259 -20.32 36.51 -1.94
N LYS A 260 -20.09 35.88 -3.09
CA LYS A 260 -19.75 34.46 -3.20
C LYS A 260 -18.31 34.29 -3.66
N VAL A 261 -17.55 33.46 -2.97
CA VAL A 261 -16.17 33.10 -3.34
C VAL A 261 -16.07 31.61 -3.60
N ARG A 262 -15.46 31.23 -4.72
CA ARG A 262 -15.27 29.84 -5.16
C ARG A 262 -13.94 29.69 -5.91
N VAL A 263 -13.43 28.46 -6.00
CA VAL A 263 -12.30 28.12 -6.86
C VAL A 263 -12.84 27.45 -8.13
N ALA A 264 -12.33 27.85 -9.28
CA ALA A 264 -12.51 27.15 -10.54
C ALA A 264 -11.20 26.55 -11.02
N ILE A 265 -11.26 25.48 -11.82
CA ILE A 265 -10.10 24.88 -12.48
C ILE A 265 -10.32 24.68 -13.98
N ASN A 266 -9.21 24.68 -14.71
CA ASN A 266 -9.11 24.13 -16.06
C ASN A 266 -7.96 23.11 -16.07
N GLY A 267 -8.30 21.84 -15.82
CA GLY A 267 -7.33 20.76 -15.64
C GLY A 267 -7.85 19.69 -14.69
N THR A 268 -7.04 19.34 -13.69
CA THR A 268 -7.31 18.35 -12.64
C THR A 268 -6.92 18.88 -11.27
N ALA A 269 -7.78 18.69 -10.28
CA ALA A 269 -7.45 18.89 -8.86
C ALA A 269 -7.46 17.54 -8.14
N ASP A 270 -6.35 17.22 -7.46
CA ASP A 270 -6.20 15.96 -6.76
C ASP A 270 -6.91 15.92 -5.39
N GLY A 271 -7.54 14.79 -5.09
CA GLY A 271 -8.37 14.56 -3.91
C GLY A 271 -7.64 14.43 -2.58
N ILE A 272 -6.30 14.33 -2.57
CA ILE A 272 -5.50 14.13 -1.35
C ILE A 272 -4.86 15.44 -0.87
N TYR A 273 -4.43 16.28 -1.82
CA TYR A 273 -3.60 17.46 -1.55
C TYR A 273 -4.30 18.80 -1.81
N SER A 274 -5.39 18.83 -2.58
CA SER A 274 -6.05 20.10 -2.95
C SER A 274 -6.94 20.63 -1.81
N THR A 275 -6.78 21.91 -1.49
CA THR A 275 -7.43 22.57 -0.34
C THR A 275 -7.96 23.95 -0.68
N PHE A 276 -8.91 24.42 0.14
CA PHE A 276 -9.38 25.79 0.11
C PHE A 276 -9.59 26.32 1.54
N SER A 277 -8.96 27.44 1.82
CA SER A 277 -8.95 28.15 3.09
C SER A 277 -9.36 29.61 2.89
N GLY A 278 -10.06 30.19 3.87
CA GLY A 278 -10.38 31.61 3.85
C GLY A 278 -10.77 32.14 5.21
N TRP A 279 -10.38 33.37 5.53
CA TRP A 279 -10.59 33.99 6.83
C TRP A 279 -10.79 35.50 6.74
N ARG A 280 -11.52 36.05 7.70
CA ARG A 280 -11.73 37.49 7.83
C ARG A 280 -10.48 38.16 8.41
N ILE A 281 -10.06 39.26 7.79
CA ILE A 281 -9.06 40.18 8.32
C ILE A 281 -9.79 41.20 9.22
N GLY A 282 -9.11 41.71 10.25
CA GLY A 282 -9.69 42.73 11.14
C GLY A 282 -10.19 43.97 10.37
N GLU A 283 -11.38 44.47 10.72
CA GLU A 283 -12.12 45.48 9.93
C GLU A 283 -11.35 46.77 9.65
N ASN A 284 -10.47 47.17 10.59
CA ASN A 284 -9.64 48.37 10.52
C ASN A 284 -8.15 48.05 10.34
N TYR A 285 -7.82 46.84 9.89
CA TYR A 285 -6.45 46.43 9.64
C TYR A 285 -6.05 46.74 8.20
N SER A 286 -4.93 47.44 8.06
CA SER A 286 -4.35 47.73 6.76
C SER A 286 -4.01 46.43 6.03
N SER A 287 -4.35 46.38 4.76
CA SER A 287 -4.18 45.21 3.91
C SER A 287 -4.11 45.61 2.44
N PHE A 288 -3.38 44.84 1.63
CA PHE A 288 -3.30 45.07 0.20
C PHE A 288 -3.22 43.75 -0.59
N TYR A 289 -3.63 43.82 -1.85
CA TYR A 289 -3.49 42.77 -2.86
C TYR A 289 -3.07 43.43 -4.17
N ALA A 290 -1.88 43.08 -4.67
CA ALA A 290 -1.35 43.59 -5.92
C ALA A 290 -0.91 42.44 -6.83
N LYS A 291 -1.19 42.56 -8.13
CA LYS A 291 -0.85 41.59 -9.17
C LYS A 291 0.10 42.19 -10.19
N ALA A 292 0.99 41.36 -10.74
CA ALA A 292 1.72 41.70 -11.95
C ALA A 292 0.75 41.74 -13.15
N ILE A 293 0.98 42.63 -14.11
CA ILE A 293 0.26 42.64 -15.42
C ILE A 293 1.23 42.59 -16.61
N SER A 294 2.52 42.58 -16.32
CA SER A 294 3.64 42.50 -17.24
C SER A 294 4.86 42.01 -16.47
N THR A 295 5.83 41.39 -17.15
CA THR A 295 7.06 40.89 -16.53
C THR A 295 7.75 41.95 -15.65
N LEU A 296 8.06 41.61 -14.40
CA LEU A 296 8.73 42.49 -13.44
C LEU A 296 10.23 42.22 -13.45
N ASN A 297 10.98 43.00 -14.23
CA ASN A 297 12.43 43.01 -14.16
C ASN A 297 12.90 43.64 -12.85
N LYS A 298 14.00 43.15 -12.28
CA LYS A 298 14.58 43.69 -11.05
C LYS A 298 14.87 45.20 -11.13
N PRO A 299 14.45 46.00 -10.14
CA PRO A 299 14.80 47.41 -10.07
C PRO A 299 16.31 47.64 -9.95
N SER A 300 16.83 48.66 -10.65
CA SER A 300 18.22 49.12 -10.53
C SER A 300 18.54 49.80 -9.19
N SER A 301 17.53 50.26 -8.45
CA SER A 301 17.68 50.83 -7.10
C SER A 301 17.42 49.77 -6.04
N SER A 302 18.33 49.63 -5.09
CA SER A 302 18.19 48.74 -3.93
C SER A 302 17.13 49.19 -2.91
N LEU A 303 16.57 50.40 -3.07
CA LEU A 303 15.60 51.01 -2.14
C LEU A 303 14.13 50.75 -2.51
N ARG A 304 13.87 49.97 -3.56
CA ARG A 304 12.53 49.67 -4.07
C ARG A 304 12.45 48.24 -4.60
N GLY A 305 11.24 47.69 -4.69
CA GLY A 305 11.02 46.30 -5.11
C GLY A 305 10.37 46.15 -6.48
N PHE A 306 10.05 44.91 -6.82
CA PHE A 306 9.28 44.58 -8.02
C PHE A 306 7.90 45.29 -8.00
N PRO A 307 7.55 46.08 -9.02
CA PRO A 307 6.34 46.91 -9.00
C PRO A 307 5.11 46.12 -9.47
N PHE A 308 4.36 45.49 -8.56
CA PHE A 308 3.10 44.82 -8.90
C PHE A 308 2.04 45.87 -9.22
N GLN A 309 1.72 46.04 -10.52
CA GLN A 309 1.04 47.25 -11.00
C GLN A 309 -0.46 47.29 -10.68
N SER A 310 -1.13 46.14 -10.72
CA SER A 310 -2.58 46.04 -10.57
C SER A 310 -2.96 45.86 -9.10
N VAL A 311 -3.27 46.96 -8.43
CA VAL A 311 -3.65 46.99 -7.01
C VAL A 311 -5.17 46.86 -6.89
N VAL A 312 -5.64 45.69 -6.46
CA VAL A 312 -7.07 45.38 -6.29
C VAL A 312 -7.58 45.86 -4.93
N VAL A 313 -6.75 45.73 -3.89
CA VAL A 313 -7.04 46.19 -2.52
C VAL A 313 -5.84 46.99 -2.01
N ASN A 314 -6.10 48.11 -1.33
CA ASN A 314 -5.09 48.93 -0.67
C ASN A 314 -5.67 49.65 0.57
N ASN A 315 -6.21 48.86 1.50
CA ASN A 315 -6.83 49.35 2.72
C ASN A 315 -5.79 50.10 3.58
N GLY A 316 -5.98 51.41 3.72
CA GLY A 316 -5.03 52.31 4.39
C GLY A 316 -3.93 52.88 3.49
N TYR A 317 -3.98 52.67 2.17
CA TYR A 317 -3.02 53.19 1.18
C TYR A 317 -1.56 52.84 1.51
N VAL A 318 -1.35 51.58 1.92
CA VAL A 318 -0.07 51.08 2.43
C VAL A 318 0.88 50.58 1.36
N TYR A 319 0.39 50.27 0.15
CA TYR A 319 1.22 49.79 -0.96
C TYR A 319 1.37 50.84 -2.07
N ASP A 320 2.61 51.10 -2.47
CA ASP A 320 3.01 51.90 -3.63
C ASP A 320 3.43 50.97 -4.78
N SER A 321 2.58 50.86 -5.80
CA SER A 321 2.82 50.01 -6.98
C SER A 321 3.84 50.59 -7.97
N TYR A 322 4.24 51.85 -7.85
CA TYR A 322 5.33 52.41 -8.66
C TYR A 322 6.71 52.00 -8.12
N ASN A 323 6.84 51.92 -6.79
CA ASN A 323 8.06 51.48 -6.12
C ASN A 323 8.06 50.00 -5.70
N GLY A 324 6.93 49.31 -5.80
CA GLY A 324 6.83 47.91 -5.37
C GLY A 324 6.90 47.74 -3.85
N THR A 325 6.54 48.77 -3.08
CA THR A 325 6.86 48.89 -1.65
C THR A 325 5.61 49.03 -0.80
N PHE A 326 5.52 48.22 0.25
CA PHE A 326 4.62 48.44 1.38
C PHE A 326 5.29 49.35 2.42
N THR A 327 4.59 50.34 2.94
CA THR A 327 5.03 51.18 4.06
C THR A 327 4.16 50.91 5.29
N CYS A 328 4.79 50.47 6.39
CA CYS A 328 4.09 50.14 7.63
C CYS A 328 3.41 51.38 8.25
N PRO A 329 2.06 51.42 8.34
CA PRO A 329 1.35 52.60 8.82
C PRO A 329 1.39 52.73 10.35
N THR A 330 1.43 51.61 11.07
CA THR A 330 1.43 51.53 12.54
C THR A 330 2.17 50.29 13.00
N ALA A 331 2.91 50.36 14.11
CA ALA A 331 3.67 49.21 14.61
C ALA A 331 2.76 47.99 14.93
N GLY A 332 3.28 46.79 14.73
CA GLY A 332 2.56 45.53 14.99
C GLY A 332 3.09 44.35 14.18
N LEU A 333 2.38 43.22 14.26
CA LEU A 333 2.64 42.04 13.45
C LEU A 333 1.91 42.13 12.11
N TYR A 334 2.62 41.81 11.03
CA TYR A 334 2.09 41.77 9.67
C TYR A 334 2.45 40.43 9.02
N ALA A 335 1.49 39.84 8.33
CA ALA A 335 1.73 38.74 7.39
C ALA A 335 1.91 39.34 5.99
N PHE A 336 2.86 38.79 5.25
CA PHE A 336 3.03 39.02 3.82
C PHE A 336 2.96 37.69 3.10
N VAL A 337 2.26 37.67 1.98
CA VAL A 337 2.18 36.54 1.06
C VAL A 337 2.51 37.01 -0.33
N CYS A 338 3.19 36.15 -1.07
CA CYS A 338 3.41 36.32 -2.49
C CYS A 338 3.46 34.97 -3.17
N THR A 339 3.02 34.98 -4.42
CA THR A 339 3.27 33.93 -5.41
C THR A 339 4.19 34.57 -6.44
N VAL A 340 5.26 33.89 -6.82
CA VAL A 340 6.22 34.38 -7.82
C VAL A 340 6.36 33.32 -8.90
N GLU A 341 6.22 33.73 -10.15
CA GLU A 341 6.25 32.85 -11.32
C GLU A 341 7.56 33.02 -12.11
N SER A 342 8.17 31.89 -12.49
CA SER A 342 9.25 31.80 -13.49
C SER A 342 8.78 30.99 -14.71
N ARG A 343 9.52 31.08 -15.83
CA ARG A 343 9.24 30.36 -17.09
C ARG A 343 10.51 30.14 -17.90
N ASN A 344 10.46 29.20 -18.84
CA ASN A 344 11.43 29.05 -19.94
C ASN A 344 12.89 28.88 -19.48
N GLY A 345 13.17 27.96 -18.55
CA GLY A 345 14.55 27.67 -18.14
C GLY A 345 15.13 28.62 -17.08
N ASN A 346 14.30 29.44 -16.42
CA ASN A 346 14.77 30.44 -15.45
C ASN A 346 14.47 30.01 -14.01
N SER A 347 15.45 30.19 -13.14
CA SER A 347 15.36 29.98 -11.70
C SER A 347 16.07 31.13 -10.99
N PHE A 348 15.42 31.77 -10.00
CA PHE A 348 16.01 32.90 -9.26
C PHE A 348 15.37 33.12 -7.89
N PRO A 349 16.15 33.40 -6.83
CA PRO A 349 15.61 33.65 -5.50
C PRO A 349 15.04 35.07 -5.40
N VAL A 350 13.85 35.21 -4.82
CA VAL A 350 13.26 36.48 -4.37
C VAL A 350 13.20 36.47 -2.83
N TYR A 351 13.49 37.59 -2.19
CA TYR A 351 13.40 37.74 -0.73
C TYR A 351 12.59 38.98 -0.36
N PHE A 352 12.09 39.02 0.87
CA PHE A 352 11.63 40.25 1.50
C PHE A 352 12.83 41.10 1.94
N TYR A 353 12.78 42.39 1.60
CA TYR A 353 13.78 43.40 1.97
C TYR A 353 13.18 44.47 2.88
N ARG A 354 14.03 45.06 3.74
CA ARG A 354 13.78 46.30 4.49
C ARG A 354 15.03 47.17 4.43
N GLY A 355 14.89 48.44 4.06
CA GLY A 355 15.98 49.42 4.10
C GLY A 355 17.24 49.07 3.28
N GLY A 356 17.10 48.30 2.19
CA GLY A 356 18.21 47.87 1.33
C GLY A 356 18.85 46.53 1.71
N SER A 357 18.33 45.81 2.72
CA SER A 357 18.85 44.49 3.14
C SER A 357 17.75 43.44 3.22
N LYS A 358 18.10 42.16 3.02
CA LYS A 358 17.20 41.01 3.22
C LYS A 358 16.70 40.98 4.67
N LEU A 359 15.45 40.57 4.89
CA LEU A 359 14.86 40.38 6.22
C LEU A 359 15.21 39.03 6.86
N ASN A 360 15.39 38.00 6.03
CA ASN A 360 15.83 36.67 6.40
C ASN A 360 16.48 36.00 5.18
N ASP A 361 16.91 34.76 5.35
CA ASP A 361 17.55 33.96 4.29
C ASP A 361 16.60 32.95 3.63
N ILE A 362 15.27 33.05 3.81
CA ILE A 362 14.29 32.16 3.17
C ILE A 362 13.88 32.73 1.79
N PRO A 363 14.35 32.18 0.65
CA PRO A 363 13.87 32.57 -0.67
C PRO A 363 12.42 32.17 -0.94
N ILE A 364 11.78 32.96 -1.81
CA ILE A 364 10.77 32.48 -2.75
C ILE A 364 11.53 32.12 -4.04
N GLN A 365 11.63 30.83 -4.35
CA GLN A 365 12.46 30.27 -5.41
C GLN A 365 11.56 29.56 -6.42
N PRO A 366 11.05 30.24 -7.46
CA PRO A 366 10.42 29.56 -8.57
C PRO A 366 11.48 29.01 -9.53
N ASP A 367 11.45 27.71 -9.82
CA ASP A 367 12.41 27.00 -10.65
C ASP A 367 11.76 26.38 -11.89
N ALA A 368 11.93 27.01 -13.05
CA ALA A 368 11.51 26.47 -14.34
C ALA A 368 12.71 25.98 -15.16
N SER A 369 13.84 25.61 -14.53
CA SER A 369 15.12 25.35 -15.21
C SER A 369 15.20 24.01 -15.97
N SER A 370 14.40 23.04 -15.53
CA SER A 370 14.26 21.65 -16.00
C SER A 370 13.62 21.43 -17.37
N GLY A 371 12.94 22.45 -17.90
CA GLY A 371 12.05 22.30 -19.05
C GLY A 371 10.58 22.51 -18.73
N ASP A 372 10.25 22.78 -17.46
CA ASP A 372 8.94 23.27 -17.08
C ASP A 372 8.57 24.57 -17.77
N TYR A 373 7.31 24.65 -18.19
CA TYR A 373 6.83 25.80 -18.95
C TYR A 373 6.58 27.01 -18.05
N VAL A 374 6.12 26.73 -16.83
CA VAL A 374 5.80 27.67 -15.75
C VAL A 374 6.05 26.94 -14.44
N ASP A 375 6.74 27.59 -13.51
CA ASP A 375 6.72 27.21 -12.10
C ASP A 375 6.28 28.43 -11.24
N THR A 376 5.62 28.15 -10.10
CA THR A 376 5.16 29.14 -9.13
C THR A 376 5.55 28.78 -7.69
N SER A 377 6.41 29.58 -7.09
CA SER A 377 6.76 29.45 -5.66
C SER A 377 5.98 30.44 -4.81
N SER A 378 5.41 29.96 -3.71
CA SER A 378 4.53 30.72 -2.80
C SER A 378 5.03 30.73 -1.36
N THR A 379 4.73 31.78 -0.60
CA THR A 379 5.12 31.87 0.82
C THR A 379 4.13 32.67 1.67
N LEU A 380 4.13 32.42 2.98
CA LEU A 380 3.54 33.27 4.02
C LEU A 380 4.59 33.53 5.10
N GLN A 381 5.09 34.77 5.17
CA GLN A 381 6.08 35.19 6.16
C GLN A 381 5.52 36.26 7.09
N ILE A 382 5.91 36.21 8.36
CA ILE A 382 5.38 37.08 9.42
C ILE A 382 6.50 37.96 9.98
N PHE A 383 6.27 39.27 10.02
CA PHE A 383 7.24 40.23 10.54
C PHE A 383 6.64 41.15 11.60
N SER A 384 7.44 41.42 12.65
CA SER A 384 7.21 42.56 13.54
C SER A 384 7.76 43.82 12.89
N LEU A 385 6.89 44.82 12.70
CA LEU A 385 7.20 46.07 12.01
C LEU A 385 7.02 47.27 12.94
N SER A 386 7.88 48.27 12.77
CA SER A 386 7.71 49.64 13.27
C SER A 386 7.02 50.52 12.23
N ARG A 387 6.38 51.62 12.67
CA ARG A 387 5.80 52.60 11.75
C ARG A 387 6.88 53.21 10.86
N GLY A 388 6.64 53.22 9.55
CA GLY A 388 7.59 53.70 8.54
C GLY A 388 8.53 52.62 8.00
N ASP A 389 8.50 51.39 8.53
CA ASP A 389 9.24 50.28 7.93
C ASP A 389 8.73 50.00 6.51
N ASN A 390 9.64 50.03 5.54
CA ASN A 390 9.35 49.75 4.14
C ASN A 390 9.71 48.29 3.82
N ILE A 391 8.73 47.53 3.34
CA ILE A 391 8.83 46.11 3.00
C ILE A 391 8.58 45.93 1.50
N TYR A 392 9.47 45.23 0.81
CA TYR A 392 9.37 45.02 -0.63
C TYR A 392 10.05 43.73 -1.05
N LEU A 393 9.67 43.20 -2.20
CA LEU A 393 10.29 42.02 -2.80
C LEU A 393 11.46 42.42 -3.70
N SER A 394 12.60 41.75 -3.57
CA SER A 394 13.75 41.91 -4.46
C SER A 394 14.57 40.62 -4.52
N SER A 395 15.29 40.40 -5.63
CA SER A 395 16.14 39.23 -5.83
C SER A 395 17.61 39.55 -5.57
N THR A 396 18.44 38.56 -5.27
CA THR A 396 19.90 38.70 -5.33
C THR A 396 20.43 38.68 -6.77
N ASP A 397 19.84 37.89 -7.68
CA ASP A 397 20.19 37.87 -9.10
C ASP A 397 19.85 39.19 -9.80
N SER A 398 20.77 39.74 -10.60
CA SER A 398 20.57 40.95 -11.41
C SER A 398 19.62 40.76 -12.60
N ASN A 399 19.49 39.53 -13.11
CA ASN A 399 18.72 39.21 -14.32
C ASN A 399 17.30 38.71 -14.04
N SER A 400 16.94 38.57 -12.75
CA SER A 400 15.63 38.11 -12.30
C SER A 400 14.47 38.90 -12.91
N ALA A 401 13.50 38.14 -13.42
CA ALA A 401 12.36 38.64 -14.18
C ALA A 401 11.10 37.83 -13.83
N ILE A 402 10.32 38.34 -12.87
CA ILE A 402 9.08 37.71 -12.40
C ILE A 402 8.03 37.75 -13.53
N GLN A 403 7.44 36.61 -13.86
CA GLN A 403 6.42 36.53 -14.90
C GLN A 403 5.03 36.90 -14.38
N ALA A 404 4.13 37.32 -15.27
CA ALA A 404 3.00 38.15 -14.86
C ALA A 404 1.75 37.39 -14.38
N VAL A 405 1.54 36.13 -14.78
CA VAL A 405 0.19 35.54 -14.82
C VAL A 405 -0.32 35.19 -13.42
N HIS A 406 0.47 34.44 -12.65
CA HIS A 406 0.16 34.00 -11.29
C HIS A 406 0.84 34.86 -10.22
N SER A 407 1.70 35.82 -10.60
CA SER A 407 2.52 36.56 -9.65
C SER A 407 1.75 37.64 -8.88
N THR A 408 1.75 37.50 -7.55
CA THR A 408 1.03 38.37 -6.61
C THR A 408 1.94 38.82 -5.47
N PHE A 409 1.66 40.00 -4.92
CA PHE A 409 2.23 40.45 -3.64
C PHE A 409 1.13 41.08 -2.79
N SER A 410 1.02 40.61 -1.55
CA SER A 410 -0.06 40.94 -0.64
C SER A 410 0.44 40.99 0.79
N GLY A 411 -0.33 41.62 1.66
CA GLY A 411 -0.05 41.58 3.09
C GLY A 411 -1.14 42.25 3.90
N TRP A 412 -1.19 41.94 5.19
CA TRP A 412 -2.16 42.48 6.14
C TRP A 412 -1.60 42.53 7.55
N ARG A 413 -2.12 43.45 8.36
CA ARG A 413 -1.86 43.46 9.79
C ARG A 413 -2.57 42.26 10.45
N ILE A 414 -1.84 41.53 11.29
CA ILE A 414 -2.38 40.42 12.10
C ILE A 414 -2.99 40.96 13.40
N SER A 415 -2.31 41.90 14.06
CA SER A 415 -2.73 42.42 15.36
C SER A 415 -2.36 43.87 15.61
N SER A 416 -3.19 44.56 16.39
CA SER A 416 -2.83 45.80 17.08
C SER A 416 -2.21 45.59 18.47
N THR A 417 -2.27 44.37 19.02
CA THR A 417 -1.67 44.01 20.32
C THR A 417 -0.46 43.07 20.12
N PRO A 418 0.61 43.21 20.93
CA PRO A 418 1.83 42.41 20.76
C PRO A 418 1.71 40.95 21.24
N ASN A 419 0.56 40.55 21.82
CA ASN A 419 0.41 39.28 22.55
C ASN A 419 -0.36 38.19 21.77
N ILE A 420 -0.70 38.41 20.48
CA ILE A 420 -1.27 37.33 19.66
C ILE A 420 -0.17 36.29 19.39
N SER A 421 -0.49 35.01 19.59
CA SER A 421 0.45 33.92 19.28
C SER A 421 0.71 33.87 17.78
N ALA A 422 1.98 34.05 17.41
CA ALA A 422 2.48 33.96 16.05
C ALA A 422 3.90 33.42 16.09
N PHE A 423 4.24 32.56 15.14
CA PHE A 423 5.56 31.96 15.03
C PHE A 423 5.99 31.76 13.58
N MET A 424 7.30 31.66 13.36
CA MET A 424 7.90 31.37 12.06
C MET A 424 9.28 30.74 12.27
N ALA A 425 9.50 29.58 11.65
CA ALA A 425 10.76 28.85 11.74
C ALA A 425 11.08 28.13 10.41
N TYR A 426 12.37 27.93 10.14
CA TYR A 426 12.85 27.24 8.95
C TYR A 426 14.04 26.33 9.26
N SER A 427 14.38 25.45 8.32
CA SER A 427 15.65 24.72 8.35
C SER A 427 16.65 25.43 7.43
N SER A 428 17.86 25.70 7.92
CA SER A 428 19.00 26.16 7.11
C SER A 428 20.06 25.05 7.01
N ILE A 429 19.59 23.81 6.90
CA ILE A 429 20.30 22.56 6.61
C ILE A 429 19.30 21.56 6.04
N ASP A 430 19.74 20.73 5.09
CA ASP A 430 18.96 19.59 4.62
C ASP A 430 18.65 18.63 5.77
N THR A 431 17.45 18.03 5.76
CA THR A 431 17.07 17.11 6.84
C THR A 431 16.09 16.02 6.43
N SER A 432 16.42 14.79 6.82
CA SER A 432 15.52 13.64 6.82
C SER A 432 14.83 13.42 8.19
N SER A 433 14.93 14.41 9.10
CA SER A 433 14.30 14.31 10.43
C SER A 433 12.79 14.44 10.32
N SER A 434 12.06 13.34 10.49
CA SER A 434 10.60 13.32 10.59
C SER A 434 10.20 12.92 12.02
N PRO A 435 9.61 13.79 12.87
CA PRO A 435 9.17 15.17 12.59
C PRO A 435 10.29 16.19 12.29
N MET A 436 9.92 17.18 11.47
CA MET A 436 10.78 18.24 10.93
C MET A 436 11.44 19.08 12.02
N LYS A 437 12.77 19.11 12.05
CA LYS A 437 13.57 19.91 13.00
C LYS A 437 14.06 21.20 12.38
N TYR A 438 13.35 22.28 12.66
CA TYR A 438 13.77 23.64 12.38
C TYR A 438 14.94 24.04 13.28
N ASN A 439 16.03 24.54 12.70
CA ASN A 439 17.22 25.03 13.40
C ASN A 439 17.29 26.57 13.47
N LYS A 440 16.35 27.27 12.82
CA LYS A 440 16.24 28.73 12.80
C LYS A 440 14.82 29.16 13.18
N GLU A 441 14.69 29.83 14.31
CA GLU A 441 13.46 30.49 14.74
C GLU A 441 13.56 31.98 14.42
N LEU A 442 12.64 32.49 13.60
CA LEU A 442 12.59 33.90 13.20
C LEU A 442 11.55 34.70 13.99
N LEU A 443 10.54 34.01 14.53
CA LEU A 443 9.48 34.57 15.34
C LEU A 443 8.93 33.50 16.28
N ASP A 444 8.80 33.83 17.57
CA ASP A 444 7.86 33.20 18.49
C ASP A 444 7.42 34.25 19.52
N THR A 445 6.17 34.70 19.42
CA THR A 445 5.64 35.77 20.28
C THR A 445 5.15 35.29 21.64
N THR A 446 5.00 33.97 21.83
CA THR A 446 4.38 33.39 23.03
C THR A 446 5.18 32.23 23.64
N SER A 447 6.45 32.05 23.23
CA SER A 447 7.31 30.92 23.65
C SER A 447 6.59 29.57 23.52
N SER A 448 5.84 29.43 22.42
CA SER A 448 4.95 28.33 22.10
C SER A 448 5.52 27.39 21.03
N PHE A 449 6.59 27.80 20.36
CA PHE A 449 7.36 26.98 19.45
C PHE A 449 8.53 26.32 20.19
N MET A 450 8.63 25.00 20.07
CA MET A 450 9.69 24.18 20.61
C MET A 450 9.98 23.09 19.59
N SER A 451 10.82 23.43 18.60
CA SER A 451 11.20 22.55 17.47
C SER A 451 11.39 21.09 17.92
N PRO A 452 10.67 20.11 17.32
CA PRO A 452 9.90 20.19 16.08
C PRO A 452 8.39 20.53 16.22
N TYR A 453 7.95 21.07 17.37
CA TYR A 453 6.52 21.27 17.66
C TYR A 453 6.16 22.74 17.90
N TYR A 454 5.06 23.21 17.32
CA TYR A 454 4.26 24.29 17.90
C TYR A 454 3.30 23.69 18.95
N LYS A 455 3.12 24.37 20.08
CA LYS A 455 2.20 23.96 21.14
C LYS A 455 1.23 25.09 21.44
N ALA A 456 -0.06 24.89 21.15
CA ALA A 456 -1.08 25.92 21.29
C ALA A 456 -1.14 26.51 22.72
N PRO A 457 -0.91 27.83 22.91
CA PRO A 457 -0.88 28.45 24.25
C PRO A 457 -2.27 28.65 24.87
N GLU A 458 -3.32 28.65 24.04
CA GLU A 458 -4.71 28.86 24.41
C GLU A 458 -5.66 28.07 23.50
N ASP A 459 -6.96 28.07 23.83
CA ASP A 459 -8.01 27.55 22.95
C ASP A 459 -8.30 28.62 21.88
N GLY A 460 -8.30 28.24 20.60
CA GLY A 460 -8.56 29.19 19.53
C GLY A 460 -8.55 28.58 18.14
N VAL A 461 -8.55 29.45 17.13
CA VAL A 461 -8.50 29.09 15.71
C VAL A 461 -7.21 29.65 15.12
N TYR A 462 -6.38 28.76 14.62
CA TYR A 462 -5.02 29.03 14.19
C TYR A 462 -4.87 28.76 12.71
N LEU A 463 -4.06 29.57 12.05
CA LEU A 463 -3.61 29.37 10.69
C LEU A 463 -2.19 28.78 10.71
N PHE A 464 -1.95 27.76 9.90
CA PHE A 464 -0.63 27.18 9.66
C PHE A 464 -0.37 27.14 8.16
N PHE A 465 0.76 27.70 7.75
CA PHE A 465 1.30 27.61 6.40
C PHE A 465 2.66 26.92 6.48
N TRP A 466 2.93 26.01 5.55
CA TRP A 466 4.23 25.35 5.48
C TRP A 466 4.63 25.12 4.03
N ASN A 467 5.95 25.22 3.82
CA ASN A 467 6.62 24.91 2.57
C ASN A 467 7.59 23.74 2.81
N MET A 468 7.73 22.89 1.80
CA MET A 468 8.70 21.81 1.76
C MET A 468 9.44 21.86 0.44
N HIS A 469 10.75 22.03 0.49
CA HIS A 469 11.62 21.98 -0.67
C HIS A 469 12.11 20.55 -0.90
N ALA A 470 11.89 20.04 -2.11
CA ALA A 470 12.38 18.76 -2.57
C ALA A 470 13.62 18.95 -3.44
N ASN A 471 14.54 17.98 -3.43
CA ASN A 471 15.75 17.99 -4.24
C ASN A 471 15.93 16.60 -4.87
N ASN A 472 15.76 16.49 -6.20
CA ASN A 472 15.78 15.25 -6.98
C ASN A 472 14.89 14.10 -6.46
N ILE A 473 13.82 14.43 -5.74
CA ILE A 473 12.86 13.46 -5.18
C ILE A 473 11.42 13.96 -5.27
N ARG A 474 10.48 13.01 -5.26
CA ARG A 474 9.12 13.24 -4.76
C ARG A 474 9.17 13.41 -3.24
N LEU A 475 8.58 14.49 -2.72
CA LEU A 475 8.52 14.78 -1.29
C LEU A 475 7.08 15.08 -0.85
N GLU A 476 6.56 14.21 0.00
CA GLU A 476 5.26 14.37 0.63
C GLU A 476 5.42 14.85 2.07
N SER A 477 4.54 15.74 2.52
CA SER A 477 4.51 16.13 3.93
C SER A 477 3.11 16.27 4.50
N PHE A 478 3.05 16.11 5.82
CA PHE A 478 1.84 15.94 6.60
C PHE A 478 1.89 16.92 7.77
N LEU A 479 0.96 17.87 7.80
CA LEU A 479 0.67 18.68 8.98
C LEU A 479 -0.14 17.82 9.96
N GLN A 480 0.38 17.62 11.16
CA GLN A 480 -0.25 16.79 12.18
C GLN A 480 -0.62 17.60 13.43
N VAL A 481 -1.81 17.36 13.98
CA VAL A 481 -2.25 17.82 15.31
C VAL A 481 -2.35 16.60 16.22
N ASN A 482 -1.60 16.56 17.32
CA ASN A 482 -1.58 15.43 18.26
C ASN A 482 -1.43 14.07 17.53
N ASP A 483 -0.45 13.98 16.63
CA ASP A 483 -0.14 12.82 15.79
C ASP A 483 -1.23 12.40 14.77
N THR A 484 -2.31 13.17 14.62
CA THR A 484 -3.33 13.00 13.57
C THR A 484 -3.05 13.93 12.40
N THR A 485 -2.90 13.40 11.18
CA THR A 485 -2.76 14.21 9.96
C THR A 485 -4.03 15.02 9.68
N VAL A 486 -3.86 16.32 9.43
CA VAL A 486 -4.95 17.27 9.14
C VAL A 486 -4.73 18.07 7.85
N GLY A 487 -3.55 18.02 7.24
CA GLY A 487 -3.26 18.67 5.96
C GLY A 487 -2.03 18.04 5.31
N GLN A 488 -1.94 18.09 3.98
CA GLN A 488 -0.91 17.40 3.19
C GLN A 488 -0.44 18.26 2.02
N THR A 489 0.79 18.09 1.57
CA THR A 489 1.32 18.72 0.34
C THR A 489 2.27 17.78 -0.39
N ILE A 490 2.40 17.97 -1.69
CA ILE A 490 3.22 17.15 -2.58
C ILE A 490 3.97 18.03 -3.58
N GLY A 491 5.25 17.73 -3.80
CA GLY A 491 6.05 18.23 -4.93
C GLY A 491 6.94 17.10 -5.45
N ASP A 492 7.36 17.19 -6.70
CA ASP A 492 8.13 16.14 -7.39
C ASP A 492 9.29 16.75 -8.17
N ALA A 493 10.44 16.86 -7.50
CA ALA A 493 11.65 17.42 -8.08
C ALA A 493 12.41 16.42 -9.00
N THR A 494 11.79 15.32 -9.45
CA THR A 494 12.49 14.29 -10.23
C THR A 494 12.76 14.69 -11.68
N SER A 495 12.02 15.66 -12.24
CA SER A 495 12.45 16.42 -13.44
C SER A 495 13.17 17.72 -13.08
N ALA A 496 12.79 18.35 -11.97
CA ALA A 496 13.04 19.76 -11.69
C ALA A 496 14.45 20.10 -11.15
N ASP A 497 15.24 19.11 -10.74
CA ASP A 497 16.33 19.20 -9.74
C ASP A 497 15.83 19.70 -8.36
N TYR A 498 15.00 20.75 -8.28
CA TYR A 498 14.39 21.31 -7.06
C TYR A 498 12.91 21.64 -7.27
N GLU A 499 12.07 21.40 -6.25
CA GLU A 499 10.61 21.70 -6.31
C GLU A 499 10.06 22.17 -4.94
N GLY A 500 9.17 23.17 -4.93
CA GLY A 500 8.70 23.91 -3.76
C GLY A 500 7.21 23.73 -3.45
N SER A 501 6.84 22.61 -2.83
CA SER A 501 5.43 22.36 -2.45
C SER A 501 4.98 23.15 -1.21
N SER A 502 3.71 23.56 -1.18
CA SER A 502 3.16 24.43 -0.13
C SER A 502 1.67 24.18 0.14
N ASN A 503 1.21 24.40 1.38
CA ASN A 503 -0.23 24.36 1.71
C ASN A 503 -0.57 25.20 2.95
N LEU A 504 -1.86 25.48 3.15
CA LEU A 504 -2.40 26.29 4.25
C LEU A 504 -3.61 25.64 4.90
N ALA A 505 -3.49 25.33 6.20
CA ALA A 505 -4.56 24.79 7.03
C ALA A 505 -5.04 25.82 8.06
N ILE A 506 -6.35 25.89 8.28
CA ILE A 506 -6.95 26.61 9.41
C ILE A 506 -7.60 25.60 10.34
N LEU A 507 -7.18 25.61 11.60
CA LEU A 507 -7.44 24.56 12.57
C LEU A 507 -7.94 25.16 13.88
N ARG A 508 -9.03 24.64 14.42
CA ARG A 508 -9.39 24.89 15.82
C ARG A 508 -8.55 23.99 16.73
N LEU A 509 -7.77 24.60 17.61
CA LEU A 509 -6.92 23.92 18.58
C LEU A 509 -7.42 24.18 20.01
N ARG A 510 -7.15 23.22 20.89
CA ARG A 510 -7.21 23.36 22.34
C ARG A 510 -5.84 23.72 22.88
N LYS A 511 -5.83 24.39 24.04
CA LYS A 511 -4.61 24.66 24.78
C LYS A 511 -3.83 23.36 25.04
N ASN A 512 -2.54 23.39 24.70
CA ASN A 512 -1.58 22.28 24.70
C ASN A 512 -1.63 21.32 23.49
N ASP A 513 -2.52 21.49 22.52
CA ASP A 513 -2.45 20.72 21.27
C ASP A 513 -1.11 20.98 20.57
N ARG A 514 -0.52 19.90 20.03
CA ARG A 514 0.82 19.92 19.43
C ARG A 514 0.72 19.80 17.92
N VAL A 515 1.23 20.80 17.23
CA VAL A 515 1.30 20.85 15.77
C VAL A 515 2.73 20.62 15.31
N LYS A 516 2.93 19.78 14.29
CA LYS A 516 4.24 19.48 13.68
C LYS A 516 4.07 19.13 12.20
N ILE A 517 5.17 19.21 11.45
CA ILE A 517 5.29 18.60 10.12
C ILE A 517 6.04 17.27 10.23
N THR A 518 5.55 16.25 9.54
CA THR A 518 6.30 15.04 9.18
C THR A 518 6.38 14.95 7.65
N HIS A 519 7.41 14.28 7.12
CA HIS A 519 7.61 14.05 5.69
C HIS A 519 8.21 12.65 5.43
N ASP A 520 8.18 12.20 4.18
CA ASP A 520 8.62 10.87 3.74
C ASP A 520 10.04 10.82 3.14
N GLY A 521 10.54 11.94 2.60
CA GLY A 521 11.88 12.08 2.02
C GLY A 521 12.86 12.97 2.82
N THR A 522 13.94 13.41 2.18
CA THR A 522 14.83 14.46 2.69
C THR A 522 14.28 15.82 2.24
N ALA A 523 14.05 16.73 3.18
CA ALA A 523 13.69 18.11 2.87
C ALA A 523 14.96 18.96 2.74
N ASP A 524 15.01 19.76 1.68
CA ASP A 524 16.11 20.66 1.33
C ASP A 524 16.01 22.01 2.08
N GLU A 525 17.13 22.68 2.31
CA GLU A 525 17.18 23.89 3.14
C GLU A 525 16.50 25.14 2.56
N ASP A 526 16.44 25.31 1.24
CA ASP A 526 16.16 26.63 0.66
C ASP A 526 14.76 27.17 1.00
N GLN A 527 13.70 26.37 0.84
CA GLN A 527 12.33 26.84 1.07
C GLN A 527 11.63 26.24 2.29
N THR A 528 12.27 25.32 3.01
CA THR A 528 11.59 24.49 4.00
C THR A 528 11.31 25.23 5.31
N MET A 529 10.05 25.67 5.47
CA MET A 529 9.62 26.52 6.58
C MET A 529 8.21 26.20 7.09
N ILE A 530 7.92 26.64 8.31
CA ILE A 530 6.57 26.73 8.87
C ILE A 530 6.34 28.14 9.42
N SER A 531 5.15 28.68 9.18
CA SER A 531 4.66 29.89 9.83
C SER A 531 3.22 29.69 10.29
N GLY A 532 2.81 30.43 11.31
CA GLY A 532 1.44 30.34 11.79
C GLY A 532 1.10 31.39 12.83
N TYR A 533 -0.20 31.64 12.99
CA TYR A 533 -0.70 32.59 13.98
C TYR A 533 -2.15 32.30 14.37
N LEU A 534 -2.50 32.75 15.57
CA LEU A 534 -3.86 32.77 16.09
C LEU A 534 -4.71 33.81 15.32
N LEU A 535 -5.82 33.37 14.74
CA LEU A 535 -6.82 34.24 14.13
C LEU A 535 -7.73 34.87 15.19
N PHE A 536 -8.32 34.03 16.05
CA PHE A 536 -9.22 34.42 17.14
C PHE A 536 -9.52 33.23 18.08
N ASN A 537 -9.99 33.52 19.30
CA ASN A 537 -10.37 32.54 20.32
C ASN A 537 -11.85 32.09 20.18
#